data_AF-A0A0K6I0A9-F1
#
_entry.id   AF-A0A0K6I0A9-F1
#
_cell.length_a   1.000
_cell.length_b   1.000
_cell.length_c   1.000
_cell.angle_alpha   90.00
_cell.angle_beta   90.00
_cell.angle_gamma   90.00
#
_symmetry.space_group_name_H-M   'P 1'
#
loop_
_entity.id
_entity.type
_entity.pdbx_description
1 polymer ?
#
loop_
_entity_poly.entity_id
_entity_poly.type
_entity_poly.pdbx_seq_one_letter_code
_entity_poly.pdbx_strand_id
1 'polypeptide(L)'
;MDNMKTALEEGTGMTLCEGCQKPTPDHDLVHYGSADSFRTLCLRCVNQDMAERCDVDFEHVQFEPITMTDHAEAVHEFHFSTRLLGDICSLEAFELRGGSRSGYQFQAIGDAEADLWELMAKLIERIRRALSVSYLCEDRGELYIAGQSVSGRISCEMDGDGFFSPALIVDGRDISWEEFGRMLSTFEGWQFKLQILDPSDAA
;
A
#
# COMPACT_ATOMS: atom_id res chain seq x y z
N MET A 1 -14.36 19.83 24.09
CA MET A 1 -14.71 18.48 23.55
C MET A 1 -13.66 18.16 22.47
N ASP A 2 -12.36 18.13 22.74
CA ASP A 2 -11.57 17.39 23.74
C ASP A 2 -11.85 15.89 23.74
N ASN A 3 -11.45 15.23 22.64
CA ASN A 3 -10.65 13.99 22.65
C ASN A 3 -10.42 13.47 21.21
N MET A 4 -9.75 14.27 20.37
CA MET A 4 -9.11 13.79 19.14
C MET A 4 -7.61 14.10 19.18
N LYS A 5 -7.02 13.77 20.33
CA LYS A 5 -5.58 13.75 20.58
C LYS A 5 -5.28 12.51 21.38
N THR A 6 -5.08 11.42 20.67
CA THR A 6 -4.28 10.28 21.14
C THR A 6 -3.47 9.91 19.91
N ALA A 7 -2.36 10.64 19.73
CA ALA A 7 -1.04 10.07 19.93
C ALA A 7 -0.86 8.87 18.99
N LEU A 8 -0.27 9.15 17.82
CA LEU A 8 0.47 8.16 17.05
C LEU A 8 1.58 7.66 17.98
N GLU A 9 1.27 6.61 18.75
CA GLU A 9 2.25 5.89 19.53
C GLU A 9 3.09 5.07 18.55
N GLU A 10 4.39 5.38 18.51
CA GLU A 10 5.41 4.67 17.75
C GLU A 10 5.57 3.25 18.32
N GLY A 11 4.82 2.32 17.74
CA GLY A 11 4.84 0.89 18.02
C GLY A 11 3.83 0.21 17.10
N THR A 12 4.06 -1.06 16.76
CA THR A 12 3.05 -1.88 16.06
C THR A 12 1.80 -1.97 16.94
N GLY A 13 0.87 -1.03 16.75
CA GLY A 13 -0.38 -0.98 17.50
C GLY A 13 -1.16 -2.26 17.28
N MET A 14 -1.56 -2.88 18.39
CA MET A 14 -2.47 -4.01 18.37
C MET A 14 -3.79 -3.56 18.94
N THR A 15 -4.85 -3.71 18.15
CA THR A 15 -6.21 -3.41 18.57
C THR A 15 -7.04 -4.68 18.54
N LEU A 16 -8.01 -4.79 19.45
CA LEU A 16 -8.90 -5.96 19.51
C LEU A 16 -9.90 -5.90 18.35
N CYS A 17 -9.96 -6.96 17.55
CA CYS A 17 -11.00 -7.11 16.55
C CYS A 17 -12.37 -7.28 17.22
N GLU A 18 -13.36 -6.47 16.86
CA GLU A 18 -14.70 -6.55 17.44
C GLU A 18 -15.45 -7.85 17.06
N GLY A 19 -15.05 -8.51 15.98
CA GLY A 19 -15.64 -9.77 15.51
C GLY A 19 -15.13 -11.00 16.25
N CYS A 20 -13.81 -11.20 16.30
CA CYS A 20 -13.20 -12.40 16.89
C CYS A 20 -12.53 -12.17 18.26
N GLN A 21 -12.48 -10.92 18.74
CA GLN A 21 -11.87 -10.53 20.03
C GLN A 21 -10.37 -10.86 20.16
N LYS A 22 -9.68 -11.03 19.03
CA LYS A 22 -8.23 -11.27 18.99
C LYS A 22 -7.48 -9.94 18.83
N PRO A 23 -6.34 -9.76 19.52
CA PRO A 23 -5.39 -8.70 19.20
C PRO A 23 -4.93 -8.84 17.76
N THR A 24 -5.06 -7.78 16.98
CA THR A 24 -4.73 -7.74 15.55
C THR A 24 -3.86 -6.51 15.30
N PRO A 25 -2.80 -6.61 14.47
CA PRO A 25 -2.05 -5.43 14.04
C PRO A 25 -2.97 -4.40 13.36
N ASP A 26 -2.72 -3.12 13.60
CA ASP A 26 -3.59 -2.06 13.07
C ASP A 26 -3.65 -2.05 11.53
N HIS A 27 -2.58 -2.45 10.83
CA HIS A 27 -2.58 -2.57 9.36
C HIS A 27 -3.45 -3.71 8.79
N ASP A 28 -3.93 -4.61 9.65
CA ASP A 28 -4.86 -5.71 9.34
C ASP A 28 -6.29 -5.42 9.83
N LEU A 29 -6.53 -4.23 10.39
CA LEU A 29 -7.84 -3.80 10.85
C LEU A 29 -8.50 -2.84 9.88
N VAL A 30 -9.82 -2.94 9.79
CA VAL A 30 -10.64 -2.12 8.90
C VAL A 30 -11.89 -1.67 9.61
N HIS A 31 -12.31 -0.43 9.36
CA HIS A 31 -13.64 0.04 9.74
C HIS A 31 -14.66 -0.50 8.75
N TYR A 32 -15.44 -1.48 9.21
CA TYR A 32 -16.41 -2.23 8.42
C TYR A 32 -17.84 -1.85 8.83
N GLY A 33 -18.59 -1.27 7.90
CA GLY A 33 -19.97 -0.84 8.12
C GLY A 33 -20.34 0.39 7.27
N SER A 34 -21.29 1.16 7.76
CA SER A 34 -21.73 2.44 7.17
C SER A 34 -21.29 3.62 8.03
N ALA A 35 -21.50 4.84 7.53
CA ALA A 35 -21.16 6.07 8.26
C ALA A 35 -21.85 6.18 9.64
N ASP A 36 -23.06 5.60 9.77
CA ASP A 36 -23.85 5.65 11.01
C ASP A 36 -23.53 4.51 11.98
N SER A 37 -22.91 3.44 11.49
CA SER A 37 -22.54 2.28 12.31
C SER A 37 -21.41 1.50 11.64
N PHE A 38 -20.23 1.53 12.27
CA PHE A 38 -19.08 0.76 11.85
C PHE A 38 -18.54 -0.07 13.02
N ARG A 39 -17.88 -1.19 12.68
CA ARG A 39 -17.09 -2.02 13.59
C ARG A 39 -15.66 -2.08 13.09
N THR A 40 -14.70 -2.15 13.98
CA THR A 40 -13.29 -2.39 13.67
C THR A 40 -13.05 -3.90 13.65
N LEU A 41 -12.90 -4.45 12.46
CA LEU A 41 -12.75 -5.90 12.23
C LEU A 41 -11.40 -6.21 11.59
N CYS A 42 -10.84 -7.38 11.90
CA CYS A 42 -9.68 -7.90 11.18
C CYS A 42 -10.09 -8.39 9.79
N LEU A 43 -9.14 -8.42 8.87
CA LEU A 43 -9.38 -8.87 7.48
C LEU A 43 -9.99 -10.27 7.38
N ARG A 44 -9.61 -11.20 8.27
CA ARG A 44 -10.24 -12.52 8.33
C ARG A 44 -11.75 -12.44 8.62
N CYS A 45 -12.16 -11.65 9.61
CA CYS A 45 -13.57 -11.48 9.94
C CYS A 45 -14.34 -10.77 8.83
N VAL A 46 -13.72 -9.80 8.15
CA VAL A 46 -14.34 -9.12 7.00
C VAL A 46 -14.51 -10.06 5.82
N ASN A 47 -13.48 -10.84 5.47
CA ASN A 47 -13.57 -11.77 4.35
C ASN A 47 -14.60 -12.87 4.64
N GLN A 48 -14.68 -13.37 5.87
CA GLN A 48 -15.69 -14.34 6.26
C GLN A 48 -17.11 -13.78 6.13
N ASP A 49 -17.38 -12.59 6.68
CA ASP A 49 -18.70 -11.95 6.56
C ASP A 49 -19.05 -11.65 5.09
N MET A 50 -18.07 -11.27 4.26
CA MET A 50 -18.28 -11.07 2.82
C MET A 50 -18.59 -12.37 2.09
N ALA A 51 -17.84 -13.44 2.37
CA ALA A 51 -18.04 -14.76 1.76
C ALA A 51 -19.45 -15.31 2.08
N GLU A 52 -19.89 -15.19 3.34
CA GLU A 52 -21.23 -15.58 3.78
C GLU A 52 -22.33 -14.76 3.07
N ARG A 53 -22.13 -13.45 2.87
CA ARG A 53 -23.12 -12.58 2.19
C ARG A 53 -23.22 -12.81 0.69
N CYS A 54 -22.10 -13.18 0.07
CA CYS A 54 -22.00 -13.36 -1.37
C CYS A 54 -22.14 -14.82 -1.80
N ASP A 55 -22.27 -15.76 -0.86
CA ASP A 55 -22.34 -17.21 -1.09
C ASP A 55 -21.13 -17.71 -1.91
N VAL A 56 -19.94 -17.26 -1.51
CA VAL A 56 -18.65 -17.58 -2.14
C VAL A 56 -17.87 -18.53 -1.23
N ASP A 57 -17.28 -19.59 -1.80
CA ASP A 57 -16.33 -20.43 -1.08
C ASP A 57 -14.95 -19.74 -1.04
N PHE A 58 -14.67 -19.02 0.05
CA PHE A 58 -13.45 -18.26 0.21
C PHE A 58 -12.66 -18.67 1.45
N GLU A 59 -11.41 -19.12 1.24
CA GLU A 59 -10.47 -19.39 2.33
C GLU A 59 -9.56 -18.17 2.57
N HIS A 60 -9.65 -17.59 3.78
CA HIS A 60 -8.70 -16.55 4.18
C HIS A 60 -7.33 -17.16 4.50
N VAL A 61 -6.36 -16.90 3.61
CA VAL A 61 -4.95 -17.26 3.78
C VAL A 61 -4.16 -16.06 4.30
N GLN A 62 -3.38 -16.30 5.36
CA GLN A 62 -2.37 -15.36 5.85
C GLN A 62 -1.01 -15.82 5.30
N PHE A 63 -0.41 -15.00 4.44
CA PHE A 63 0.91 -15.28 3.90
C PHE A 63 1.99 -14.74 4.82
N GLU A 64 3.09 -15.50 4.95
CA GLU A 64 4.28 -15.02 5.64
C GLU A 64 4.94 -13.89 4.84
N PRO A 65 5.49 -12.87 5.51
CA PRO A 65 6.26 -11.84 4.84
C PRO A 65 7.43 -12.42 4.05
N ILE A 66 7.80 -11.73 2.97
CA ILE A 66 8.97 -12.09 2.18
C ILE A 66 9.97 -10.94 2.15
N THR A 67 11.23 -11.28 1.93
CA THR A 67 12.29 -10.31 1.73
C THR A 67 12.79 -10.35 0.30
N MET A 68 13.01 -9.18 -0.30
CA MET A 68 13.54 -9.01 -1.65
C MET A 68 14.59 -7.90 -1.67
N THR A 69 15.53 -7.98 -2.60
CA THR A 69 16.58 -6.96 -2.77
C THR A 69 16.34 -6.21 -4.07
N ASP A 70 16.48 -4.89 -4.04
CA ASP A 70 16.35 -4.03 -5.21
C ASP A 70 17.64 -3.91 -6.03
N HIS A 71 17.58 -3.17 -7.12
CA HIS A 71 18.74 -2.89 -7.98
C HIS A 71 19.86 -2.13 -7.24
N ALA A 72 19.54 -1.38 -6.18
CA ALA A 72 20.49 -0.63 -5.36
C ALA A 72 21.03 -1.44 -4.16
N GLU A 73 20.80 -2.76 -4.13
CA GLU A 73 21.15 -3.66 -3.03
C GLU A 73 20.41 -3.38 -1.71
N ALA A 74 19.37 -2.54 -1.72
CA ALA A 74 18.53 -2.30 -0.57
C ALA A 74 17.58 -3.49 -0.34
N VAL A 75 17.39 -3.84 0.92
CA VAL A 75 16.56 -4.97 1.34
C VAL A 75 15.18 -4.46 1.73
N HIS A 76 14.15 -5.06 1.13
CA HIS A 76 12.75 -4.72 1.27
C HIS A 76 11.99 -5.91 1.86
N GLU A 77 11.15 -5.66 2.87
CA GLU A 77 10.26 -6.68 3.45
C GLU A 77 8.80 -6.37 3.09
N PHE A 78 8.16 -7.33 2.44
CA PHE A 78 6.78 -7.22 1.99
C PHE A 78 5.86 -8.07 2.86
N HIS A 79 4.87 -7.42 3.45
CA HIS A 79 3.73 -8.01 4.14
C HIS A 79 2.57 -8.14 3.17
N PHE A 80 1.65 -9.06 3.45
CA PHE A 80 0.55 -9.38 2.53
C PHE A 80 -0.80 -9.28 3.21
N SER A 81 -1.80 -8.79 2.47
CA SER A 81 -3.18 -8.80 2.91
C SER A 81 -4.11 -9.22 1.80
N THR A 82 -5.07 -10.08 2.13
CA THR A 82 -6.10 -10.52 1.18
C THR A 82 -7.46 -9.94 1.59
N ARG A 83 -8.19 -9.37 0.62
CA ARG A 83 -9.52 -8.80 0.84
C ARG A 83 -10.51 -9.33 -0.18
N LEU A 84 -11.63 -9.86 0.32
CA LEU A 84 -12.79 -10.21 -0.49
C LEU A 84 -13.73 -9.00 -0.61
N LEU A 85 -14.12 -8.66 -1.83
CA LEU A 85 -14.93 -7.50 -2.20
C LEU A 85 -16.03 -7.94 -3.16
N GLY A 86 -17.05 -8.62 -2.64
CA GLY A 86 -18.10 -9.20 -3.48
C GLY A 86 -17.57 -10.38 -4.28
N ASP A 87 -17.68 -10.29 -5.61
CA ASP A 87 -17.19 -11.27 -6.59
C ASP A 87 -15.70 -11.09 -6.94
N ILE A 88 -15.00 -10.18 -6.25
CA ILE A 88 -13.59 -9.86 -6.49
C ILE A 88 -12.73 -10.20 -5.27
N CYS A 89 -11.56 -10.78 -5.49
CA CYS A 89 -10.50 -10.93 -4.49
C CYS A 89 -9.31 -10.01 -4.82
N SER A 90 -8.87 -9.23 -3.83
CA SER A 90 -7.67 -8.40 -3.89
C SER A 90 -6.58 -8.98 -3.00
N LEU A 91 -5.41 -9.24 -3.56
CA LEU A 91 -4.18 -9.56 -2.83
C LEU A 91 -3.23 -8.36 -2.91
N GLU A 92 -2.85 -7.81 -1.76
CA GLU A 92 -1.93 -6.69 -1.66
C GLU A 92 -0.61 -7.12 -1.04
N ALA A 93 0.48 -6.50 -1.50
CA ALA A 93 1.80 -6.55 -0.89
C ALA A 93 2.22 -5.13 -0.53
N PHE A 94 2.75 -4.92 0.68
CA PHE A 94 3.13 -3.60 1.16
C PHE A 94 4.31 -3.67 2.13
N GLU A 95 5.10 -2.62 2.18
CA GLU A 95 6.11 -2.45 3.22
C GLU A 95 5.49 -1.79 4.46
N LEU A 96 6.13 -2.00 5.61
CA LEU A 96 5.75 -1.41 6.88
C LEU A 96 6.86 -0.51 7.42
N ARG A 97 6.47 0.68 7.90
CA ARG A 97 7.34 1.58 8.66
C ARG A 97 6.61 2.03 9.92
N GLY A 98 7.17 1.72 11.08
CA GLY A 98 6.52 2.00 12.37
C GLY A 98 5.16 1.29 12.54
N GLY A 99 4.97 0.13 11.91
CA GLY A 99 3.72 -0.64 11.95
C GLY A 99 2.63 -0.19 10.96
N SER A 100 2.85 0.93 10.27
CA SER A 100 1.95 1.48 9.26
C SER A 100 2.46 1.17 7.85
N ARG A 101 1.53 1.05 6.90
CA ARG A 101 1.85 0.86 5.47
C ARG A 101 2.63 2.06 4.95
N SER A 102 3.80 1.83 4.35
CA SER A 102 4.69 2.85 3.80
C SER A 102 5.47 2.24 2.63
N GLY A 103 6.25 3.05 1.90
CA GLY A 103 7.10 2.56 0.82
C GLY A 103 6.32 1.83 -0.28
N TYR A 104 6.92 0.81 -0.87
CA TYR A 104 6.35 0.05 -1.96
C TYR A 104 5.01 -0.60 -1.58
N GLN A 105 4.03 -0.52 -2.47
CA GLN A 105 2.76 -1.23 -2.38
C GLN A 105 2.33 -1.70 -3.76
N PHE A 106 1.81 -2.92 -3.84
CA PHE A 106 1.34 -3.55 -5.05
C PHE A 106 0.02 -4.28 -4.79
N GLN A 107 -0.81 -4.43 -5.82
CA GLN A 107 -2.11 -5.09 -5.70
C GLN A 107 -2.38 -6.00 -6.90
N ALA A 108 -2.66 -7.27 -6.69
CA ALA A 108 -3.21 -8.16 -7.71
C ALA A 108 -4.70 -8.37 -7.46
N ILE A 109 -5.51 -8.27 -8.53
CA ILE A 109 -6.95 -8.51 -8.49
C ILE A 109 -7.26 -9.81 -9.25
N GLY A 110 -8.16 -10.62 -8.69
CA GLY A 110 -8.76 -11.77 -9.35
C GLY A 110 -10.22 -11.92 -8.95
N ASP A 111 -10.86 -12.94 -9.51
CA ASP A 111 -12.21 -13.33 -9.09
C ASP A 111 -12.20 -13.81 -7.62
N ALA A 112 -13.35 -13.78 -6.96
CA ALA A 112 -13.51 -14.15 -5.56
C ALA A 112 -12.98 -15.57 -5.24
N GLU A 113 -13.15 -16.51 -6.16
CA GLU A 113 -12.69 -17.91 -6.01
C GLU A 113 -11.38 -18.18 -6.77
N ALA A 114 -10.66 -17.13 -7.16
CA ALA A 114 -9.37 -17.29 -7.83
C ALA A 114 -8.34 -17.96 -6.91
N ASP A 115 -7.41 -18.72 -7.50
CA ASP A 115 -6.29 -19.30 -6.76
C ASP A 115 -5.39 -18.18 -6.22
N LEU A 116 -5.35 -18.04 -4.88
CA LEU A 116 -4.53 -17.04 -4.22
C LEU A 116 -3.03 -17.20 -4.49
N TRP A 117 -2.56 -18.42 -4.82
CA TRP A 117 -1.17 -18.65 -5.21
C TRP A 117 -0.88 -18.14 -6.62
N GLU A 118 -1.84 -18.16 -7.54
CA GLU A 118 -1.70 -17.52 -8.84
C GLU A 118 -1.67 -15.99 -8.70
N LEU A 119 -2.51 -15.41 -7.84
CA LEU A 119 -2.45 -13.99 -7.51
C LEU A 119 -1.12 -13.62 -6.87
N MET A 120 -0.63 -14.45 -5.94
CA MET A 120 0.68 -14.27 -5.33
C MET A 120 1.78 -14.26 -6.38
N ALA A 121 1.81 -15.25 -7.29
CA ALA A 121 2.82 -15.31 -8.34
C ALA A 121 2.83 -14.04 -9.22
N LYS A 122 1.65 -13.55 -9.64
CA LYS A 122 1.53 -12.28 -10.38
C LYS A 122 2.07 -11.10 -9.57
N LEU A 123 1.78 -11.06 -8.28
CA LEU A 123 2.23 -9.99 -7.39
C LEU A 123 3.75 -9.99 -7.20
N ILE A 124 4.35 -11.18 -7.00
CA ILE A 124 5.81 -11.35 -6.94
C ILE A 124 6.49 -10.89 -8.22
N GLU A 125 5.94 -11.21 -9.38
CA GLU A 125 6.48 -10.73 -10.65
C GLU A 125 6.45 -9.20 -10.75
N ARG A 126 5.38 -8.56 -10.28
CA ARG A 126 5.27 -7.10 -10.26
C ARG A 126 6.27 -6.46 -9.31
N ILE A 127 6.43 -7.00 -8.10
CA ILE A 127 7.46 -6.55 -7.15
C ILE A 127 8.84 -6.64 -7.79
N ARG A 128 9.21 -7.79 -8.38
CA ARG A 128 10.52 -7.97 -9.04
C ARG A 128 10.78 -6.95 -10.13
N ARG A 129 9.78 -6.66 -10.98
CA ARG A 129 9.91 -5.67 -12.05
C ARG A 129 10.12 -4.27 -11.49
N ALA A 130 9.32 -3.87 -10.49
CA ALA A 130 9.45 -2.58 -9.85
C ALA A 130 10.82 -2.40 -9.18
N LEU A 131 11.30 -3.41 -8.44
CA LEU A 131 12.60 -3.37 -7.77
C LEU A 131 13.81 -3.43 -8.73
N SER A 132 13.59 -3.80 -10.00
CA SER A 132 14.66 -3.88 -11.00
C SER A 132 14.99 -2.54 -11.68
N VAL A 133 14.15 -1.52 -11.46
CA VAL A 133 14.29 -0.18 -12.04
C VAL A 133 14.42 0.81 -10.90
N SER A 134 15.37 1.75 -11.01
CA SER A 134 15.44 2.90 -10.13
C SER A 134 15.16 4.16 -10.95
N TYR A 135 14.19 4.94 -10.51
CA TYR A 135 13.80 6.21 -11.11
C TYR A 135 14.50 7.40 -10.47
N LEU A 136 15.02 7.25 -9.25
CA LEU A 136 15.68 8.30 -8.50
C LEU A 136 17.19 8.04 -8.41
N CYS A 137 17.98 9.09 -8.54
CA CYS A 137 19.40 9.05 -8.22
C CYS A 137 19.76 10.19 -7.27
N GLU A 138 20.84 10.01 -6.52
CA GLU A 138 21.34 11.02 -5.59
C GLU A 138 22.70 11.53 -6.08
N ASP A 139 22.83 12.85 -6.20
CA ASP A 139 24.10 13.53 -6.45
C ASP A 139 24.31 14.64 -5.41
N ARG A 140 25.43 14.61 -4.70
CA ARG A 140 25.80 15.59 -3.66
C ARG A 140 24.73 15.82 -2.58
N GLY A 141 23.95 14.79 -2.26
CA GLY A 141 22.88 14.87 -1.25
C GLY A 141 21.57 15.45 -1.77
N GLU A 142 21.46 15.72 -3.07
CA GLU A 142 20.22 16.11 -3.72
C GLU A 142 19.69 14.96 -4.58
N LEU A 143 18.37 14.79 -4.58
CA LEU A 143 17.68 13.73 -5.31
C LEU A 143 17.21 14.25 -6.67
N TYR A 144 17.38 13.44 -7.70
CA TYR A 144 17.04 13.74 -9.09
C TYR A 144 16.31 12.57 -9.75
N ILE A 145 15.58 12.85 -10.82
CA ILE A 145 15.06 11.81 -11.71
C ILE A 145 16.24 11.28 -12.54
N ALA A 146 16.53 9.99 -12.44
CA ALA A 146 17.70 9.36 -13.04
C ALA A 146 17.67 9.34 -14.58
N GLY A 147 16.50 9.51 -15.19
CA GLY A 147 16.29 9.48 -16.63
C GLY A 147 15.25 10.49 -17.11
N GLN A 148 14.35 10.06 -18.01
CA GLN A 148 13.26 10.89 -18.56
C GLN A 148 11.87 10.37 -18.18
N SER A 149 11.83 9.31 -17.38
CA SER A 149 10.62 8.66 -16.90
C SER A 149 10.71 8.51 -15.40
N VAL A 150 9.56 8.60 -14.74
CA VAL A 150 9.42 8.31 -13.32
C VAL A 150 8.08 7.60 -13.13
N SER A 151 8.10 6.52 -12.37
CA SER A 151 6.90 5.76 -12.01
C SER A 151 6.88 5.55 -10.51
N GLY A 152 5.69 5.56 -9.93
CA GLY A 152 5.49 5.55 -8.48
C GLY A 152 4.02 5.45 -8.12
N ARG A 153 3.73 5.53 -6.82
CA ARG A 153 2.37 5.53 -6.27
C ARG A 153 2.02 6.91 -5.74
N ILE A 154 0.80 7.37 -6.02
CA ILE A 154 0.23 8.52 -5.31
C ILE A 154 -0.29 8.01 -3.97
N SER A 155 0.26 8.52 -2.88
CA SER A 155 -0.20 8.30 -1.50
C SER A 155 -0.91 9.55 -0.97
N CYS A 156 -1.29 9.52 0.30
CA CYS A 156 -1.78 10.69 1.01
C CYS A 156 -1.01 10.85 2.32
N GLU A 157 -0.70 12.09 2.67
CA GLU A 157 -0.14 12.48 3.95
C GLU A 157 -1.11 13.46 4.63
N MET A 158 -1.22 13.40 5.95
CA MET A 158 -2.02 14.35 6.71
C MET A 158 -1.15 15.53 7.11
N ASP A 159 -1.46 16.70 6.57
CA ASP A 159 -0.73 17.91 6.86
C ASP A 159 -1.02 18.42 8.28
N GLY A 160 -0.18 19.35 8.74
CA GLY A 160 -0.33 19.99 10.06
C GLY A 160 -1.66 20.71 10.28
N ASP A 161 -2.38 21.06 9.21
CA ASP A 161 -3.69 21.72 9.24
C ASP A 161 -4.88 20.72 9.23
N GLY A 162 -4.60 19.41 9.27
CA GLY A 162 -5.62 18.36 9.26
C GLY A 162 -6.25 18.08 7.89
N PHE A 163 -5.67 18.64 6.82
CA PHE A 163 -6.01 18.31 5.44
C PHE A 163 -5.13 17.17 4.93
N PHE A 164 -5.70 16.29 4.11
CA PHE A 164 -4.91 15.29 3.39
C PHE A 164 -4.35 15.91 2.12
N SER A 165 -3.02 16.00 2.04
CA SER A 165 -2.34 16.34 0.80
C SER A 165 -1.90 15.08 0.08
N PRO A 166 -1.99 15.03 -1.26
CA PRO A 166 -1.41 13.92 -1.98
C PRO A 166 0.11 13.92 -1.76
N ALA A 167 0.70 12.75 -1.65
CA ALA A 167 2.13 12.54 -1.60
C ALA A 167 2.53 11.53 -2.67
N LEU A 168 3.83 11.40 -2.94
CA LEU A 168 4.35 10.48 -3.95
C LEU A 168 5.23 9.45 -3.28
N ILE A 169 5.17 8.21 -3.75
CA ILE A 169 6.13 7.17 -3.40
C ILE A 169 6.83 6.73 -4.67
N VAL A 170 8.13 6.99 -4.74
CA VAL A 170 8.98 6.64 -5.88
C VAL A 170 10.20 5.89 -5.35
N ASP A 171 10.54 4.75 -5.96
CA ASP A 171 11.59 3.85 -5.49
C ASP A 171 11.45 3.47 -3.98
N GLY A 172 10.21 3.32 -3.49
CA GLY A 172 9.92 3.02 -2.09
C GLY A 172 10.16 4.18 -1.11
N ARG A 173 10.49 5.39 -1.62
CA ARG A 173 10.71 6.60 -0.81
C ARG A 173 9.51 7.53 -0.88
N ASP A 174 9.10 8.06 0.26
CA ASP A 174 8.11 9.14 0.33
C ASP A 174 8.74 10.44 -0.19
N ILE A 175 8.08 11.07 -1.17
CA ILE A 175 8.49 12.28 -1.88
C ILE A 175 7.31 13.26 -1.85
N SER A 176 7.54 14.46 -1.35
CA SER A 176 6.54 15.54 -1.42
C SER A 176 6.40 16.08 -2.84
N TRP A 177 5.26 16.69 -3.16
CA TRP A 177 5.10 17.40 -4.44
C TRP A 177 6.10 18.54 -4.63
N GLU A 178 6.52 19.18 -3.54
CA GLU A 178 7.52 20.25 -3.61
C GLU A 178 8.90 19.69 -4.02
N GLU A 179 9.32 18.57 -3.43
CA GLU A 179 10.54 17.87 -3.82
C GLU A 179 10.49 17.37 -5.25
N PHE A 180 9.38 16.72 -5.64
CA PHE A 180 9.18 16.28 -7.00
C PHE A 180 9.21 17.44 -8.01
N GLY A 181 8.57 18.56 -7.67
CA GLY A 181 8.61 19.79 -8.46
C GLY A 181 10.02 20.36 -8.61
N ARG A 182 10.85 20.29 -7.55
CA ARG A 182 12.28 20.66 -7.64
C ARG A 182 13.04 19.75 -8.60
N MET A 183 12.80 18.44 -8.59
CA MET A 183 13.45 17.51 -9.53
C MET A 183 13.11 17.84 -10.99
N LEU A 184 11.86 18.26 -11.25
CA LEU A 184 11.40 18.65 -12.58
C LEU A 184 12.08 19.92 -13.14
N SER A 185 12.73 20.73 -12.30
CA SER A 185 13.44 21.94 -12.74
C SER A 185 14.56 21.64 -13.76
N THR A 186 15.07 20.41 -13.77
CA THR A 186 16.08 19.94 -14.73
C THR A 186 15.55 19.77 -16.16
N PHE A 187 14.23 19.79 -16.36
CA PHE A 187 13.54 19.59 -17.64
C PHE A 187 12.96 20.89 -18.24
N GLU A 188 13.57 22.05 -17.98
CA GLU A 188 13.11 23.33 -18.52
C GLU A 188 12.97 23.30 -20.05
N GLY A 189 11.78 23.65 -20.57
CA GLY A 189 11.47 23.67 -22.00
C GLY A 189 10.97 22.33 -22.59
N TRP A 190 10.84 21.28 -21.78
CA TRP A 190 10.40 19.96 -22.23
C TRP A 190 8.88 19.83 -22.21
N GLN A 191 8.35 18.87 -22.96
CA GLN A 191 6.94 18.47 -22.91
C GLN A 191 6.80 17.28 -21.96
N PHE A 192 5.72 17.21 -21.19
CA PHE A 192 5.48 16.11 -20.25
C PHE A 192 4.08 15.51 -20.43
N LYS A 193 3.93 14.24 -20.02
CA LYS A 193 2.66 13.53 -19.93
C LYS A 193 2.57 12.86 -18.56
N LEU A 194 1.47 13.06 -17.86
CA LEU A 194 1.13 12.33 -16.64
C LEU A 194 0.05 11.29 -16.97
N GLN A 195 0.26 10.05 -16.53
CA GLN A 195 -0.71 8.97 -16.67
C GLN A 195 -1.05 8.43 -15.28
N ILE A 196 -2.34 8.36 -14.99
CA ILE A 196 -2.87 7.77 -13.75
C ILE A 196 -3.39 6.38 -14.11
N LEU A 197 -2.97 5.39 -13.34
CA LEU A 197 -3.28 3.97 -13.55
C LEU A 197 -4.02 3.42 -12.34
N ASP A 198 -4.78 2.35 -12.54
CA ASP A 198 -5.36 1.60 -11.43
C ASP A 198 -4.24 0.94 -10.61
N PRO A 199 -4.35 0.78 -9.27
CA PRO A 199 -3.31 0.12 -8.48
C PRO A 199 -3.03 -1.32 -8.92
N SER A 200 -3.99 -1.98 -9.59
CA SER A 200 -3.82 -3.32 -10.17
C SER A 200 -3.13 -3.35 -11.54
N ASP A 201 -2.97 -2.19 -12.19
CA ASP A 201 -2.31 -2.08 -13.49
C ASP A 201 -0.78 -2.04 -13.35
N ALA A 202 -0.07 -2.57 -14.34
CA ALA A 202 1.37 -2.38 -14.44
C ALA A 202 1.67 -0.98 -15.02
N ALA A 203 2.49 -0.21 -14.30
CA ALA A 203 3.06 1.04 -14.78
C ALA A 203 4.27 0.83 -15.68
#